data_AF-A0A933VXU2-F1
#
_entry.id   AF-A0A933VXU2-F1
#
_cell.length_a   1.000
_cell.length_b   1.000
_cell.length_c   1.000
_cell.angle_alpha   90.00
_cell.angle_beta   90.00
_cell.angle_gamma   90.00
#
_symmetry.space_group_name_H-M   'P 1'
#
loop_
_entity.id
_entity.type
_entity.pdbx_description
1 polymer ?
#
loop_
_entity_poly.entity_id
_entity_poly.type
_entity_poly.pdbx_seq_one_letter_code
_entity_poly.pdbx_strand_id
1 'polypeptide(L)' 'MEHRISRRRSAVILLFIIASPVFLSAASWWPPSILRRFTVKPLAVGVQAPQFELASVTGEKVSLAGFKGKPMLIKFWSAG' A
#
# COMPACT_ATOMS: atom_id res chain seq x y z
N MET A 1 63.08 16.20 29.61
CA MET A 1 63.37 17.58 29.18
C MET A 1 62.82 17.72 27.75
N GLU A 2 62.03 18.77 27.53
CA GLU A 2 61.03 19.01 26.46
C GLU A 2 61.24 18.42 25.05
N HIS A 3 60.16 17.87 24.46
CA HIS A 3 59.99 17.86 23.00
C HIS A 3 58.75 18.69 22.64
N ARG A 4 59.01 19.80 21.94
CA ARG A 4 58.08 20.92 21.71
C ARG A 4 56.87 20.56 20.86
N ILE A 5 55.77 21.12 21.34
CA ILE A 5 54.39 21.23 20.87
C ILE A 5 54.23 21.79 19.44
N SER A 6 53.24 21.22 18.74
CA SER A 6 52.30 21.81 17.77
C SER A 6 52.82 22.65 16.59
N ARG A 7 52.74 22.04 15.40
CA ARG A 7 52.33 22.70 14.15
C ARG A 7 51.97 21.60 13.14
N ARG A 8 50.80 21.69 12.49
CA ARG A 8 50.42 21.07 11.18
C ARG A 8 49.39 19.92 11.08
N ARG A 9 48.46 19.68 12.02
CA ARG A 9 47.39 18.69 11.74
C ARG A 9 45.95 19.12 12.06
N SER A 10 45.65 20.42 11.98
CA SER A 10 44.26 20.94 11.96
C SER A 10 43.60 20.85 10.58
N ALA A 11 43.98 19.87 9.75
CA ALA A 11 43.52 19.72 8.36
C ALA A 11 42.82 18.37 8.14
N VAL A 12 42.16 17.81 9.16
CA VAL A 12 41.34 16.59 9.02
C VAL A 12 39.85 16.87 9.28
N ILE A 13 39.49 18.09 9.71
CA ILE A 13 38.09 18.47 10.01
C ILE A 13 37.35 19.02 8.75
N LEU A 14 38.01 19.12 7.59
CA LEU A 14 37.42 19.70 6.36
C LEU A 14 37.37 18.75 5.15
N LEU A 15 37.28 17.44 5.37
CA LEU A 15 37.16 16.46 4.27
C LEU A 15 36.14 15.34 4.54
N PHE A 16 34.99 15.69 5.09
CA PHE A 16 33.76 14.88 5.04
C PHE A 16 32.56 15.70 4.52
N ILE A 17 32.83 16.63 3.60
CA ILE A 17 31.83 17.25 2.72
C ILE A 17 32.12 16.75 1.30
N ILE A 18 32.10 15.43 1.12
CA ILE A 18 32.06 14.85 -0.23
C ILE A 18 31.07 13.69 -0.18
N ALA A 19 29.96 13.91 -0.86
CA ALA A 19 29.06 12.88 -1.38
C ALA A 19 28.32 11.98 -0.38
N SER A 20 27.17 12.45 0.12
CA SER A 20 25.97 11.62 -0.07
C SER A 20 24.75 12.45 -0.47
N PRO A 21 24.67 12.89 -1.74
CA PRO A 21 23.40 13.13 -2.41
C PRO A 21 22.76 11.82 -2.92
N VAL A 22 23.19 10.64 -2.42
CA VAL A 22 22.59 9.33 -2.76
C VAL A 22 21.58 8.93 -1.68
N PHE A 23 20.78 9.90 -1.22
CA PHE A 23 19.60 9.61 -0.38
C PHE A 23 18.29 10.08 -1.04
N LEU A 24 18.36 10.73 -2.21
CA LEU A 24 17.18 11.15 -2.98
C LEU A 24 16.83 10.22 -4.16
N SER A 25 17.40 9.01 -4.26
CA SER A 25 17.07 8.03 -5.31
C SER A 25 16.45 6.72 -4.81
N ALA A 26 16.25 6.55 -3.49
CA ALA A 26 15.51 5.38 -2.99
C ALA A 26 13.98 5.47 -3.23
N ALA A 27 13.48 6.59 -3.76
CA ALA A 27 12.08 6.71 -4.15
C ALA A 27 11.73 6.04 -5.49
N SER A 28 12.72 5.68 -6.33
CA SER A 28 12.47 5.04 -7.63
C SER A 28 12.27 3.52 -7.55
N TRP A 29 12.57 2.91 -6.40
CA TRP A 29 12.39 1.48 -6.14
C TRP A 29 11.33 1.19 -5.08
N TRP A 30 10.37 2.11 -4.87
CA TRP A 30 9.14 1.71 -4.19
C TRP A 30 8.22 1.04 -5.22
N PRO A 31 7.91 -0.26 -5.09
CA PRO A 31 6.96 -0.87 -5.99
C PRO A 31 5.62 -0.14 -5.81
N PRO A 32 4.99 0.36 -6.90
CA PRO A 32 3.67 1.00 -6.86
C PRO A 32 2.55 -0.02 -6.57
N SER A 33 2.85 -1.10 -5.84
CA SER A 33 1.90 -2.09 -5.36
C SER A 33 0.79 -1.47 -4.51
N ILE A 34 1.08 -0.35 -3.83
CA ILE A 34 0.10 0.46 -3.10
C ILE A 34 -0.91 1.14 -4.05
N LEU A 35 -0.54 1.32 -5.33
CA LEU A 35 -1.40 1.88 -6.38
C LEU A 35 -2.10 0.78 -7.20
N ARG A 36 -2.31 -0.44 -6.67
CA ARG A 36 -3.37 -1.31 -7.20
C ARG A 36 -4.70 -0.60 -6.98
N ARG A 37 -5.04 0.30 -7.91
CA ARG A 37 -6.40 0.77 -8.08
C ARG A 37 -7.24 -0.47 -8.29
N PHE A 38 -8.16 -0.72 -7.37
CA PHE A 38 -9.34 -1.50 -7.66
C PHE A 38 -10.05 -0.75 -8.80
N THR A 39 -9.73 -1.07 -10.05
CA THR A 39 -10.44 -0.55 -11.21
C THR A 39 -11.76 -1.29 -11.33
N VAL A 40 -12.57 -1.23 -10.29
CA VAL A 40 -13.93 -1.76 -10.29
C VAL A 40 -14.79 -0.66 -10.87
N LYS A 41 -15.22 -0.83 -12.12
CA LYS A 41 -16.24 0.02 -12.71
C LYS A 41 -17.52 -0.15 -11.88
N PRO A 42 -18.12 0.92 -11.32
CA PRO A 42 -19.35 0.81 -10.57
C PRO A 42 -20.49 0.30 -11.47
N LEU A 43 -21.37 -0.51 -10.90
CA LEU A 43 -22.57 -0.98 -11.60
C LEU A 43 -23.54 0.19 -11.78
N ALA A 44 -24.08 0.34 -12.98
CA ALA A 44 -25.12 1.32 -13.26
C ALA A 44 -26.47 0.85 -12.70
N VAL A 45 -27.31 1.80 -12.31
CA VAL A 45 -28.69 1.51 -11.86
C VAL A 45 -29.48 0.88 -13.01
N GLY A 46 -30.33 -0.11 -12.69
CA GLY A 46 -31.15 -0.84 -13.66
C GLY A 46 -30.42 -1.95 -14.42
N VAL A 47 -29.09 -2.06 -14.27
CA VAL A 47 -28.34 -3.22 -14.78
C VAL A 47 -28.58 -4.41 -13.85
N GLN A 48 -28.69 -5.60 -14.44
CA GLN A 48 -28.83 -6.84 -13.69
C GLN A 48 -27.66 -7.00 -12.71
N ALA A 49 -27.97 -7.29 -11.45
CA ALA A 49 -26.97 -7.55 -10.43
C ALA A 49 -26.11 -8.78 -10.84
N PRO A 50 -24.76 -8.72 -10.70
CA PRO A 50 -23.89 -9.85 -10.99
C PRO A 50 -24.24 -11.07 -10.17
N GLN A 51 -24.23 -12.24 -10.80
CA GLN A 51 -24.45 -13.49 -10.10
C GLN A 51 -23.26 -13.81 -9.19
N PHE A 52 -23.52 -14.16 -7.93
CA PHE A 52 -22.51 -14.63 -7.00
C PHE A 52 -23.03 -15.78 -6.15
N GLU A 53 -22.09 -16.52 -5.58
CA GLU A 53 -22.31 -17.57 -4.59
C GLU A 53 -21.29 -17.39 -3.46
N LEU A 54 -21.75 -17.44 -2.23
CA LEU A 54 -20.93 -17.24 -1.04
C LEU A 54 -21.25 -18.32 0.00
N ALA A 55 -20.28 -18.63 0.85
CA ALA A 55 -20.57 -19.36 2.07
C ALA A 55 -21.28 -18.42 3.08
N SER A 56 -22.33 -18.92 3.72
CA SER A 56 -22.95 -18.27 4.86
C SER A 56 -22.02 -18.33 6.07
N VAL A 57 -22.41 -17.65 7.15
CA VAL A 57 -21.70 -17.74 8.44
C VAL A 57 -21.70 -19.15 9.05
N THR A 58 -22.60 -20.03 8.60
CA THR A 58 -22.66 -21.44 8.99
C THR A 58 -22.01 -22.39 7.98
N GLY A 59 -21.42 -21.86 6.90
CA GLY A 59 -20.76 -22.64 5.85
C GLY A 59 -21.68 -23.16 4.73
N GLU A 60 -22.97 -22.83 4.77
CA GLU A 60 -23.90 -23.20 3.70
C GLU A 60 -23.64 -22.37 2.44
N LYS A 61 -23.78 -22.99 1.27
CA LYS A 61 -23.64 -22.29 -0.02
C LYS A 61 -24.91 -21.51 -0.36
N VAL A 62 -24.81 -20.19 -0.43
CA VAL A 62 -25.91 -19.27 -0.73
C VAL A 62 -25.67 -18.58 -2.07
N SER A 63 -26.65 -18.59 -2.97
CA SER A 63 -26.57 -17.92 -4.27
C SER A 63 -27.56 -16.76 -4.37
N LEU A 64 -27.21 -15.71 -5.11
CA LEU A 64 -28.14 -14.62 -5.42
C LEU A 64 -29.39 -15.11 -6.17
N ALA A 65 -29.27 -16.20 -6.94
CA ALA A 65 -30.36 -16.72 -7.76
C ALA A 65 -31.49 -17.31 -6.91
N GLY A 66 -31.18 -17.83 -5.71
CA GLY A 66 -32.17 -18.34 -4.76
C GLY A 66 -33.14 -17.26 -4.24
N PHE A 67 -32.84 -15.98 -4.45
CA PHE A 67 -33.66 -14.85 -4.02
C PHE A 67 -34.42 -14.15 -5.16
N LYS A 68 -34.41 -14.72 -6.38
CA LYS A 68 -35.15 -14.14 -7.51
C LYS A 68 -36.63 -13.92 -7.18
N GLY A 69 -37.17 -12.79 -7.64
CA GLY A 69 -38.57 -12.41 -7.43
C GLY A 69 -38.84 -11.69 -6.10
N LYS A 70 -37.83 -11.51 -5.24
CA LYS A 70 -37.94 -10.75 -3.98
C LYS A 70 -37.06 -9.50 -4.04
N PRO A 71 -37.55 -8.30 -3.67
CA PRO A 71 -36.70 -7.13 -3.52
C PRO A 71 -35.70 -7.36 -2.37
N MET A 72 -34.43 -6.98 -2.58
CA MET A 72 -33.37 -7.22 -1.60
C MET A 72 -32.40 -6.06 -1.50
N LEU A 73 -31.80 -5.91 -0.31
CA LEU A 73 -30.71 -4.99 -0.02
C LEU A 73 -29.43 -5.78 0.29
N ILE A 74 -28.34 -5.46 -0.40
CA ILE A 74 -27.03 -6.08 -0.16
C ILE A 74 -26.17 -5.07 0.59
N LYS A 75 -25.67 -5.46 1.77
CA LYS A 75 -24.81 -4.63 2.63
C LYS A 75 -23.45 -5.30 2.79
N PHE A 76 -22.39 -4.61 2.39
CA PHE A 76 -21.01 -5.05 2.61
C PHE A 76 -20.50 -4.52 3.96
N TRP A 77 -19.87 -5.39 4.75
CA TRP A 77 -19.28 -5.04 6.03
C TRP A 77 -18.14 -6.02 6.37
N SER A 78 -17.29 -5.63 7.32
CA SER A 78 -16.21 -6.46 7.87
C SER A 78 -16.09 -6.16 9.37
N ALA A 79 -15.79 -7.17 10.19
CA ALA A 79 -15.74 -7.02 11.65
C ALA A 79 -14.47 -6.30 12.14
N GLY A 80 -13.38 -6.32 11.35
CA GLY A 80 -12.09 -5.74 11.74
C GLY A 80 -11.35 -6.57 12.78
#